data_AF-A0A2T1CRZ9-F1
#
_entry.id   AF-A0A2T1CRZ9-F1
#
_cell.length_a   1.000
_cell.length_b   1.000
_cell.length_c   1.000
_cell.angle_alpha   90.00
_cell.angle_beta   90.00
_cell.angle_gamma   90.00
#
_symmetry.space_group_name_H-M   'P 1'
#
loop_
_entity.id
_entity.type
_entity.pdbx_description
1 polymer ?
#
loop_
_entity_poly.entity_id
_entity_poly.type
_entity_poly.pdbx_seq_one_letter_code
_entity_poly.pdbx_strand_id
1 'polypeptide(L)'
;MSQTDWTNLHAKLHKILLQRSLLPPQAKVLIAVSGGQDSLCLGKLLVDLRSKWHWQLAIAHCDHQWSTDVGIVERVSQVAINWELPLYLKTAQDLPETEAAARNWRYQALIEIAQAQEFPYIVTGHTKSDRAETLLYNLIRGAGTDGLAALTWQRSLTPEIFLIRPLLEVYRRETLAFCTQFSLPIWFDAVNHSDRYARNRIRGELIPYLQERFNPQVENSLAQTAEILRADLEYLENTATQVLKNATNGDRLNRVDLQHLSLAIQRRAIRQFLPTVMSRQPNFEQIQAIVNLITAPNHSRTSTLPGGAIAEVSGEWIIFSRHG
;
A
#
# COMPACT_ATOMS: atom_id res chain seq x y z
N MET A 1 -17.12 34.35 -8.84
CA MET A 1 -16.60 33.45 -7.78
C MET A 1 -17.72 32.51 -7.41
N SER A 2 -17.79 31.31 -8.00
CA SER A 2 -18.77 30.31 -7.55
C SER A 2 -18.40 29.94 -6.12
N GLN A 3 -19.35 30.04 -5.19
CA GLN A 3 -19.20 29.46 -3.87
C GLN A 3 -18.89 27.98 -4.08
N THR A 4 -17.66 27.58 -3.77
CA THR A 4 -17.31 26.17 -3.70
C THR A 4 -18.08 25.65 -2.49
N ASP A 5 -19.15 24.90 -2.73
CA ASP A 5 -20.01 24.37 -1.66
C ASP A 5 -19.18 23.46 -0.75
N TRP A 6 -18.62 24.05 0.31
CA TRP A 6 -17.73 23.34 1.21
C TRP A 6 -18.52 22.32 2.01
N THR A 7 -18.19 21.04 1.85
CA THR A 7 -18.87 19.94 2.52
C THR A 7 -18.14 19.45 3.76
N ASN A 8 -18.82 18.64 4.58
CA ASN A 8 -18.19 17.92 5.68
C ASN A 8 -17.00 17.06 5.23
N LEU A 9 -17.02 16.55 3.99
CA LEU A 9 -15.92 15.75 3.47
C LEU A 9 -14.66 16.59 3.21
N HIS A 10 -14.80 17.84 2.78
CA HIS A 10 -13.68 18.79 2.67
C HIS A 10 -13.06 19.05 4.05
N ALA A 11 -13.88 19.36 5.04
CA ALA A 11 -13.42 19.57 6.41
C ALA A 11 -12.71 18.33 6.99
N LYS A 12 -13.28 17.14 6.75
CA LYS A 12 -12.71 15.85 7.17
C LYS A 12 -11.35 15.60 6.52
N LEU A 13 -11.25 15.73 5.19
CA LEU A 13 -9.97 15.56 4.48
C LEU A 13 -8.93 16.57 4.96
N HIS A 14 -9.31 17.85 5.07
CA HIS A 14 -8.43 18.91 5.53
C HIS A 14 -7.86 18.62 6.92
N LYS A 15 -8.69 18.14 7.86
CA LYS A 15 -8.27 17.73 9.19
C LYS A 15 -7.31 16.54 9.14
N ILE A 16 -7.60 15.52 8.33
CA ILE A 16 -6.73 14.34 8.17
C ILE A 16 -5.34 14.75 7.67
N LEU A 17 -5.28 15.61 6.65
CA LEU A 17 -4.02 16.09 6.07
C LEU A 17 -3.16 16.83 7.10
N LEU A 18 -3.77 17.68 7.94
CA LEU A 18 -3.08 18.40 9.01
C LEU A 18 -2.60 17.45 10.11
N GLN A 19 -3.48 16.61 10.65
CA GLN A 19 -3.17 15.75 11.80
C GLN A 19 -2.09 14.71 11.48
N ARG A 20 -2.04 14.24 10.24
CA ARG A 20 -1.08 13.22 9.80
C ARG A 20 0.09 13.77 9.01
N SER A 21 0.13 15.08 8.76
CA SER A 21 1.18 15.75 7.96
C SER A 21 1.46 15.06 6.61
N LEU A 22 0.40 14.62 5.92
CA LEU A 22 0.52 13.75 4.72
C LEU A 22 1.05 14.47 3.48
N LEU A 23 0.75 15.76 3.36
CA LEU A 23 1.18 16.62 2.27
C LEU A 23 1.58 17.97 2.85
N PRO A 24 2.80 18.48 2.56
CA PRO A 24 3.18 19.81 3.00
C PRO A 24 2.45 20.90 2.21
N PRO A 25 2.33 22.13 2.74
CA PRO A 25 2.00 23.30 1.93
C PRO A 25 2.98 23.44 0.76
N GLN A 26 2.53 24.03 -0.35
CA GLN A 26 3.31 24.27 -1.57
C GLN A 26 3.84 22.99 -2.27
N ALA A 27 3.38 21.81 -1.85
CA ALA A 27 3.72 20.55 -2.50
C ALA A 27 3.30 20.51 -3.98
N LYS A 28 4.14 19.85 -4.79
CA LYS A 28 3.76 19.34 -6.11
C LYS A 28 3.13 17.95 -5.93
N VAL A 29 1.87 17.78 -6.33
CA VAL A 29 1.10 16.55 -6.12
C VAL A 29 0.55 16.00 -7.44
N LEU A 30 0.89 14.75 -7.74
CA LEU A 30 0.36 13.99 -8.88
C LEU A 30 -0.84 13.13 -8.44
N ILE A 31 -2.01 13.43 -8.97
CA ILE A 31 -3.27 12.76 -8.63
C ILE A 31 -3.49 11.59 -9.59
N ALA A 32 -3.44 10.36 -9.07
CA ALA A 32 -3.75 9.18 -9.86
C ALA A 32 -5.26 9.03 -10.02
N VAL A 33 -5.77 9.32 -11.23
CA VAL A 33 -7.21 9.26 -11.56
C VAL A 33 -7.49 8.05 -12.44
N SER A 34 -8.31 7.12 -11.95
CA SER A 34 -8.69 5.92 -12.71
C SER A 34 -10.05 6.06 -13.39
N GLY A 35 -10.76 7.18 -13.21
CA GLY A 35 -12.15 7.37 -13.66
C GLY A 35 -13.20 6.86 -12.68
N GLY A 36 -12.79 6.06 -11.69
CA GLY A 36 -13.68 5.59 -10.62
C GLY A 36 -14.01 6.67 -9.59
N GLN A 37 -15.13 6.49 -8.88
CA GLN A 37 -15.67 7.45 -7.91
C GLN A 37 -14.67 7.94 -6.86
N ASP A 38 -13.84 7.05 -6.30
CA ASP A 38 -12.96 7.40 -5.20
C ASP A 38 -11.79 8.28 -5.67
N SER A 39 -11.29 8.03 -6.89
CA SER A 39 -10.24 8.83 -7.51
C SER A 39 -10.73 10.22 -7.95
N LEU A 40 -11.96 10.30 -8.46
CA LEU A 40 -12.60 11.57 -8.82
C LEU A 40 -12.93 12.41 -7.58
N CYS A 41 -13.47 11.79 -6.53
CA CYS A 41 -13.72 12.44 -5.25
C CYS A 41 -12.42 13.02 -4.67
N LEU A 42 -11.35 12.20 -4.59
CA LEU A 42 -10.05 12.66 -4.14
C LEU A 42 -9.55 13.86 -4.97
N GLY A 43 -9.59 13.74 -6.29
CA GLY A 43 -9.11 14.79 -7.19
C GLY A 43 -9.84 16.10 -6.97
N LYS A 44 -11.18 16.07 -6.91
CA LYS A 44 -12.00 17.25 -6.68
C LYS A 44 -11.73 17.89 -5.31
N LEU A 45 -11.65 17.09 -4.25
CA LEU A 45 -11.33 17.58 -2.90
C LEU A 45 -9.96 18.28 -2.85
N LEU A 46 -8.94 17.74 -3.53
CA LEU A 46 -7.62 18.38 -3.59
C LEU A 46 -7.63 19.65 -4.43
N VAL A 47 -8.36 19.68 -5.55
CA VAL A 47 -8.57 20.90 -6.34
C VAL A 47 -9.22 22.00 -5.50
N ASP A 48 -10.23 21.67 -4.72
CA ASP A 48 -10.93 22.64 -3.87
C ASP A 48 -10.07 23.12 -2.69
N LEU A 49 -9.10 22.30 -2.25
CA LEU A 49 -8.10 22.66 -1.24
C LEU A 49 -6.86 23.37 -1.82
N ARG A 50 -6.67 23.39 -3.14
CA ARG A 50 -5.40 23.80 -3.79
C ARG A 50 -4.96 25.20 -3.40
N SER A 51 -5.89 26.15 -3.35
CA SER A 51 -5.61 27.55 -3.04
C SER A 51 -5.20 27.76 -1.59
N LYS A 52 -5.83 27.01 -0.67
CA LYS A 52 -5.55 27.06 0.76
C LYS A 52 -4.18 26.51 1.12
N TRP A 53 -3.72 25.49 0.39
CA TRP A 53 -2.43 24.83 0.62
C TRP A 53 -1.32 25.28 -0.33
N HIS A 54 -1.66 26.12 -1.32
CA HIS A 54 -0.76 26.57 -2.39
C HIS A 54 -0.15 25.41 -3.21
N TRP A 55 -0.89 24.31 -3.39
CA TRP A 55 -0.38 23.14 -4.12
C TRP A 55 -0.30 23.36 -5.62
N GLN A 56 0.70 22.73 -6.23
CA GLN A 56 0.76 22.50 -7.66
C GLN A 56 0.21 21.10 -7.94
N LEU A 57 -0.92 21.02 -8.63
CA LEU A 57 -1.61 19.75 -8.89
C LEU A 57 -1.49 19.36 -10.36
N ALA A 58 -1.36 18.07 -10.62
CA ALA A 58 -1.55 17.49 -11.95
C ALA A 58 -2.27 16.16 -11.85
N ILE A 59 -2.88 15.72 -12.94
CA ILE A 59 -3.54 14.41 -13.04
C ILE A 59 -2.61 13.46 -13.79
N ALA A 60 -2.49 12.24 -13.29
CA ALA A 60 -1.96 11.11 -14.04
C ALA A 60 -3.05 10.06 -14.25
N HIS A 61 -3.14 9.55 -15.48
CA HIS A 61 -3.96 8.40 -15.81
C HIS A 61 -3.13 7.35 -16.54
N CYS A 62 -3.24 6.11 -16.06
CA CYS A 62 -2.51 4.97 -16.59
C CYS A 62 -3.51 3.98 -17.19
N ASP A 63 -3.59 3.97 -18.51
CA ASP A 63 -4.46 3.09 -19.28
C ASP A 63 -3.72 1.79 -19.61
N HIS A 64 -4.23 0.67 -19.11
CA HIS A 64 -3.64 -0.65 -19.30
C HIS A 64 -4.30 -1.43 -20.44
N GLN A 65 -5.10 -0.73 -21.27
CA GLN A 65 -5.73 -1.19 -22.49
C GLN A 65 -6.63 -2.42 -22.35
N TRP A 66 -7.19 -2.64 -21.16
CA TRP A 66 -8.22 -3.66 -21.02
C TRP A 66 -9.48 -3.21 -21.74
N SER A 67 -10.20 -4.15 -22.36
CA SER A 67 -11.40 -3.86 -23.17
C SER A 67 -12.52 -3.17 -22.40
N THR A 68 -12.43 -3.14 -21.08
CA THR A 68 -13.39 -2.55 -20.15
C THR A 68 -13.09 -1.08 -19.83
N ASP A 69 -11.93 -0.59 -20.28
CA ASP A 69 -11.43 0.77 -20.03
C ASP A 69 -11.70 1.74 -21.19
N VAL A 70 -12.42 1.28 -22.23
CA VAL A 70 -12.75 2.08 -23.41
C VAL A 70 -13.57 3.31 -23.00
N GLY A 71 -13.11 4.51 -23.39
CA GLY A 71 -13.80 5.77 -23.08
C GLY A 71 -13.35 6.45 -21.78
N ILE A 72 -12.51 5.80 -20.97
CA ILE A 72 -12.02 6.40 -19.71
C ILE A 72 -11.07 7.57 -20.00
N VAL A 73 -10.17 7.42 -20.98
CA VAL A 73 -9.16 8.44 -21.32
C VAL A 73 -9.82 9.77 -21.70
N GLU A 74 -10.85 9.74 -22.54
CA GLU A 74 -11.58 10.94 -22.97
C GLU A 74 -12.26 11.63 -21.78
N ARG A 75 -12.84 10.84 -20.87
CA ARG A 75 -13.50 11.39 -19.67
C ARG A 75 -12.51 11.99 -18.69
N VAL A 76 -11.39 11.32 -18.43
CA VAL A 76 -10.34 11.86 -17.57
C VAL A 76 -9.73 13.12 -18.20
N SER A 77 -9.61 13.16 -19.53
CA SER A 77 -9.20 14.36 -20.26
C SER A 77 -10.17 15.51 -20.05
N GLN A 78 -11.47 15.27 -20.14
CA GLN A 78 -12.48 16.28 -19.84
C GLN A 78 -12.42 16.76 -18.40
N VAL A 79 -12.19 15.85 -17.44
CA VAL A 79 -12.02 16.20 -16.02
C VAL A 79 -10.80 17.11 -15.82
N ALA A 80 -9.67 16.79 -16.45
CA ALA A 80 -8.45 17.59 -16.36
C ALA A 80 -8.66 19.00 -16.94
N ILE A 81 -9.33 19.11 -18.10
CA ILE A 81 -9.70 20.39 -18.72
C ILE A 81 -10.60 21.18 -17.77
N ASN A 82 -11.66 20.56 -17.22
CA ASN A 82 -12.62 21.22 -16.35
C ASN A 82 -12.00 21.70 -15.02
N TRP A 83 -10.96 21.01 -14.52
CA TRP A 83 -10.25 21.39 -13.30
C TRP A 83 -9.04 22.28 -13.56
N GLU A 84 -8.76 22.60 -14.83
CA GLU A 84 -7.60 23.39 -15.28
C GLU A 84 -6.28 22.79 -14.77
N LEU A 85 -6.15 21.46 -14.87
CA LEU A 85 -4.94 20.74 -14.42
C LEU A 85 -4.20 20.12 -15.62
N PRO A 86 -2.85 20.09 -15.58
CA PRO A 86 -2.07 19.28 -16.50
C PRO A 86 -2.46 17.81 -16.40
N LEU A 87 -2.54 17.13 -17.55
CA LEU A 87 -2.82 15.71 -17.65
C LEU A 87 -1.61 14.97 -18.24
N TYR A 88 -1.16 13.96 -17.52
CA TYR A 88 -0.15 13.02 -17.99
C TYR A 88 -0.80 11.65 -18.23
N LEU A 89 -0.79 11.23 -19.49
CA LEU A 89 -1.30 9.94 -19.91
C LEU A 89 -0.14 8.97 -20.14
N LYS A 90 -0.32 7.74 -19.66
CA LYS A 90 0.57 6.63 -19.99
C LYS A 90 -0.26 5.42 -20.35
N THR A 91 0.05 4.85 -21.50
CA THR A 91 -0.69 3.71 -22.04
C THR A 91 0.23 2.50 -22.10
N ALA A 92 -0.25 1.34 -21.67
CA ALA A 92 0.52 0.10 -21.72
C ALA A 92 0.77 -0.30 -23.18
N GLN A 93 2.00 -0.71 -23.48
CA GLN A 93 2.35 -1.26 -24.79
C GLN A 93 1.94 -2.74 -24.90
N ASP A 94 2.10 -3.48 -23.81
CA ASP A 94 1.67 -4.87 -23.67
C ASP A 94 0.54 -4.98 -22.65
N LEU A 95 -0.47 -5.80 -22.96
CA LEU A 95 -1.61 -6.01 -22.05
C LEU A 95 -1.15 -6.84 -20.83
N PRO A 96 -1.26 -6.30 -19.61
CA PRO A 96 -0.97 -7.08 -18.43
C PRO A 96 -2.02 -8.19 -18.27
N GLU A 97 -1.58 -9.45 -18.14
CA GLU A 97 -2.48 -10.61 -18.11
C GLU A 97 -3.19 -10.83 -16.76
N THR A 98 -2.73 -10.16 -15.69
CA THR A 98 -3.28 -10.32 -14.34
C THR A 98 -3.50 -8.97 -13.65
N GLU A 99 -4.44 -8.91 -12.70
CA GLU A 99 -4.66 -7.70 -11.87
C GLU A 99 -3.38 -7.29 -11.13
N ALA A 100 -2.57 -8.26 -10.69
CA ALA A 100 -1.30 -7.99 -10.03
C ALA A 100 -0.28 -7.35 -11.00
N ALA A 101 -0.17 -7.86 -12.24
CA ALA A 101 0.68 -7.29 -13.28
C ALA A 101 0.20 -5.88 -13.68
N ALA A 102 -1.11 -5.69 -13.90
CA ALA A 102 -1.69 -4.39 -14.21
C ALA A 102 -1.45 -3.37 -13.08
N ARG A 103 -1.61 -3.79 -11.82
CA ARG A 103 -1.30 -2.94 -10.66
C ARG A 103 0.18 -2.56 -10.61
N ASN A 104 1.09 -3.51 -10.83
CA ASN A 104 2.53 -3.24 -10.81
C ASN A 104 2.91 -2.26 -11.93
N TRP A 105 2.44 -2.51 -13.15
CA TRP A 105 2.64 -1.62 -14.29
C TRP A 105 2.12 -0.21 -14.01
N ARG A 106 0.91 -0.06 -13.47
CA ARG A 106 0.36 1.26 -13.10
C ARG A 106 1.24 2.01 -12.10
N TYR A 107 1.79 1.33 -11.09
CA TYR A 107 2.71 1.99 -10.16
C TYR A 107 4.00 2.43 -10.84
N GLN A 108 4.57 1.63 -11.74
CA GLN A 108 5.77 2.03 -12.49
C GLN A 108 5.47 3.22 -13.41
N ALA A 109 4.36 3.18 -14.15
CA ALA A 109 3.92 4.28 -14.99
C ALA A 109 3.75 5.59 -14.19
N LEU A 110 3.12 5.53 -13.00
CA LEU A 110 2.98 6.69 -12.11
C LEU A 110 4.33 7.20 -11.59
N ILE A 111 5.26 6.30 -11.22
CA ILE A 111 6.61 6.68 -10.78
C ILE A 111 7.35 7.40 -11.91
N GLU A 112 7.31 6.86 -13.12
CA GLU A 112 8.00 7.45 -14.28
C GLU A 112 7.45 8.84 -14.62
N ILE A 113 6.12 9.04 -14.56
CA ILE A 113 5.52 10.38 -14.73
C ILE A 113 5.99 11.32 -13.62
N ALA A 114 5.93 10.86 -12.37
CA ALA A 114 6.31 11.65 -11.21
C ALA A 114 7.79 12.05 -11.24
N GLN A 115 8.69 11.18 -11.68
CA GLN A 115 10.12 11.51 -11.86
C GLN A 115 10.32 12.52 -12.98
N ALA A 116 9.74 12.28 -14.16
CA ALA A 116 9.93 13.14 -15.32
C ALA A 116 9.40 14.56 -15.13
N GLN A 117 8.40 14.73 -14.25
CA GLN A 117 7.71 15.99 -14.01
C GLN A 117 7.96 16.54 -12.59
N GLU A 118 8.89 15.94 -11.84
CA GLU A 118 9.31 16.35 -10.50
C GLU A 118 8.17 16.44 -9.48
N PHE A 119 7.27 15.45 -9.47
CA PHE A 119 6.22 15.30 -8.44
C PHE A 119 6.69 14.36 -7.33
N PRO A 120 7.07 14.84 -6.13
CA PRO A 120 7.49 14.00 -5.02
C PRO A 120 6.31 13.26 -4.36
N TYR A 121 5.07 13.65 -4.62
CA TYR A 121 3.88 13.04 -4.02
C TYR A 121 2.92 12.52 -5.09
N ILE A 122 2.63 11.22 -5.03
CA ILE A 122 1.55 10.58 -5.79
C ILE A 122 0.40 10.30 -4.83
N VAL A 123 -0.81 10.76 -5.14
CA VAL A 123 -1.99 10.50 -4.31
C VAL A 123 -2.94 9.51 -5.00
N THR A 124 -3.51 8.57 -4.23
CA THR A 124 -4.49 7.59 -4.74
C THR A 124 -5.74 7.54 -3.88
N GLY A 125 -6.89 7.29 -4.50
CA GLY A 125 -8.21 7.27 -3.87
C GLY A 125 -8.53 6.01 -3.07
N HIS A 126 -7.58 5.37 -2.40
CA HIS A 126 -7.91 4.23 -1.54
C HIS A 126 -8.68 4.71 -0.30
N THR A 127 -9.81 4.06 -0.03
CA THR A 127 -10.77 4.40 1.01
C THR A 127 -10.61 3.54 2.26
N LYS A 128 -11.35 3.90 3.31
CA LYS A 128 -11.54 3.06 4.49
C LYS A 128 -12.13 1.69 4.16
N SER A 129 -13.03 1.64 3.17
CA SER A 129 -13.62 0.42 2.65
C SER A 129 -12.57 -0.50 2.04
N ASP A 130 -11.66 0.05 1.23
CA ASP A 130 -10.54 -0.73 0.66
C ASP A 130 -9.62 -1.31 1.73
N ARG A 131 -9.42 -0.57 2.84
CA ARG A 131 -8.63 -1.04 3.99
C ARG A 131 -9.29 -2.23 4.68
N ALA A 132 -10.59 -2.17 4.94
CA ALA A 132 -11.35 -3.28 5.53
C ALA A 132 -11.35 -4.51 4.61
N GLU A 133 -11.61 -4.32 3.31
CA GLU A 133 -11.57 -5.39 2.30
C GLU A 133 -10.18 -6.05 2.23
N THR A 134 -9.12 -5.24 2.21
CA THR A 134 -7.74 -5.74 2.14
C THR A 134 -7.36 -6.52 3.38
N LEU A 135 -7.77 -6.07 4.58
CA LEU A 135 -7.50 -6.80 5.81
C LEU A 135 -8.18 -8.17 5.81
N LEU A 136 -9.47 -8.25 5.47
CA LEU A 136 -10.19 -9.54 5.39
C LEU A 136 -9.57 -10.46 4.34
N TYR A 137 -9.26 -9.92 3.15
CA TYR A 137 -8.64 -10.69 2.09
C TYR A 137 -7.30 -11.29 2.53
N ASN A 138 -6.45 -10.49 3.19
CA ASN A 138 -5.15 -10.94 3.67
C ASN A 138 -5.27 -11.92 4.85
N LEU A 139 -6.26 -11.74 5.72
CA LEU A 139 -6.54 -12.67 6.82
C LEU A 139 -6.94 -14.05 6.28
N ILE A 140 -7.87 -14.12 5.33
CA ILE A 140 -8.32 -15.38 4.71
C ILE A 140 -7.16 -16.08 3.98
N ARG A 141 -6.26 -15.32 3.35
CA ARG A 141 -5.08 -15.87 2.66
C ARG A 141 -3.98 -16.36 3.62
N GLY A 142 -4.08 -16.10 4.92
CA GLY A 142 -3.05 -16.46 5.90
C GLY A 142 -1.85 -15.51 5.91
N ALA A 143 -2.07 -14.20 5.87
CA ALA A 143 -1.00 -13.21 6.00
C ALA A 143 -0.60 -12.96 7.46
N GLY A 144 0.70 -12.70 7.69
CA GLY A 144 1.18 -12.14 8.96
C GLY A 144 0.78 -10.68 9.15
N THR A 145 1.21 -10.08 10.27
CA THR A 145 0.94 -8.68 10.65
C THR A 145 1.20 -7.69 9.52
N ASP A 146 2.22 -7.94 8.71
CA ASP A 146 2.68 -7.03 7.65
C ASP A 146 1.65 -6.93 6.53
N GLY A 147 1.00 -8.05 6.21
CA GLY A 147 -0.11 -8.09 5.26
C GLY A 147 -1.41 -7.55 5.87
N LEU A 148 -1.67 -7.82 7.15
CA LEU A 148 -2.88 -7.31 7.81
C LEU A 148 -2.84 -5.78 8.00
N ALA A 149 -1.67 -5.19 8.21
CA ALA A 149 -1.43 -3.76 8.30
C ALA A 149 -1.26 -3.07 6.92
N ALA A 150 -1.76 -3.68 5.85
CA ALA A 150 -1.67 -3.14 4.50
C ALA A 150 -2.49 -1.84 4.32
N LEU A 151 -2.23 -1.15 3.20
CA LEU A 151 -2.79 0.18 2.89
C LEU A 151 -2.45 1.22 3.97
N THR A 152 -1.16 1.53 4.07
CA THR A 152 -0.63 2.62 4.89
C THR A 152 -0.99 4.00 4.34
N TRP A 153 -1.00 5.01 5.19
CA TRP A 153 -1.24 6.40 4.82
C TRP A 153 -0.23 6.95 3.81
N GLN A 154 1.04 6.60 4.03
CA GLN A 154 2.16 6.97 3.19
C GLN A 154 3.06 5.75 2.98
N ARG A 155 3.70 5.68 1.80
CA ARG A 155 4.71 4.68 1.46
C ARG A 155 5.71 5.28 0.48
N SER A 156 7.00 5.14 0.74
CA SER A 156 8.04 5.46 -0.25
C SER A 156 7.94 4.48 -1.42
N LEU A 157 7.83 5.00 -2.64
CA LEU A 157 7.95 4.25 -3.89
C LEU A 157 9.39 4.27 -4.40
N THR A 158 10.04 5.42 -4.23
CA THR A 158 11.47 5.66 -4.43
C THR A 158 11.98 6.53 -3.28
N PRO A 159 13.30 6.78 -3.13
CA PRO A 159 13.82 7.71 -2.12
C PRO A 159 13.20 9.11 -2.17
N GLU A 160 12.73 9.54 -3.34
CA GLU A 160 12.23 10.90 -3.59
C GLU A 160 10.70 10.96 -3.75
N ILE A 161 10.04 9.83 -4.07
CA ILE A 161 8.62 9.78 -4.40
C ILE A 161 7.84 8.99 -3.36
N PHE A 162 6.81 9.62 -2.82
CA PHE A 162 5.92 9.06 -1.82
C PHE A 162 4.51 8.86 -2.38
N LEU A 163 3.96 7.67 -2.14
CA LEU A 163 2.56 7.36 -2.34
C LEU A 163 1.74 7.73 -1.11
N ILE A 164 0.73 8.56 -1.28
CA ILE A 164 -0.15 9.07 -0.24
C ILE A 164 -1.59 8.59 -0.48
N ARG A 165 -2.29 8.22 0.60
CA ARG A 165 -3.67 7.72 0.58
C ARG A 165 -4.52 8.46 1.61
N PRO A 166 -5.00 9.66 1.29
CA PRO A 166 -5.61 10.52 2.30
C PRO A 166 -7.08 10.17 2.59
N LEU A 167 -7.70 9.29 1.78
CA LEU A 167 -9.10 8.85 1.97
C LEU A 167 -9.25 7.62 2.88
N LEU A 168 -8.21 7.16 3.57
CA LEU A 168 -8.27 5.91 4.36
C LEU A 168 -9.18 5.97 5.60
N GLU A 169 -9.70 7.15 5.95
CA GLU A 169 -10.75 7.34 6.95
C GLU A 169 -12.13 7.70 6.36
N VAL A 170 -12.23 7.70 5.03
CA VAL A 170 -13.44 8.00 4.26
C VAL A 170 -14.03 6.71 3.70
N TYR A 171 -15.33 6.48 3.89
CA TYR A 171 -16.04 5.32 3.34
C TYR A 171 -16.33 5.50 1.86
N ARG A 172 -16.42 4.38 1.10
CA ARG A 172 -16.81 4.41 -0.32
C ARG A 172 -18.20 5.00 -0.56
N ARG A 173 -19.12 4.88 0.41
CA ARG A 173 -20.43 5.55 0.33
C ARG A 173 -20.33 7.07 0.47
N GLU A 174 -19.34 7.59 1.22
CA GLU A 174 -19.12 9.04 1.35
C GLU A 174 -18.55 9.62 0.06
N THR A 175 -17.62 8.91 -0.59
CA THR A 175 -17.07 9.33 -1.88
C THR A 175 -18.13 9.29 -2.99
N LEU A 176 -19.00 8.27 -3.00
CA LEU A 176 -20.13 8.22 -3.94
C LEU A 176 -21.08 9.39 -3.73
N ALA A 177 -21.51 9.65 -2.49
CA ALA A 177 -22.41 10.75 -2.17
C ALA A 177 -21.81 12.11 -2.59
N PHE A 178 -20.51 12.30 -2.36
CA PHE A 178 -19.78 13.49 -2.82
C PHE A 178 -19.79 13.61 -4.34
N CYS A 179 -19.42 12.55 -5.07
CA CYS A 179 -19.44 12.56 -6.52
C CYS A 179 -20.84 12.88 -7.07
N THR A 180 -21.89 12.33 -6.49
CA THR A 180 -23.29 12.64 -6.86
C THR A 180 -23.62 14.11 -6.60
N GLN A 181 -23.27 14.65 -5.43
CA GLN A 181 -23.53 16.05 -5.07
C GLN A 181 -22.86 17.03 -6.05
N PHE A 182 -21.63 16.75 -6.47
CA PHE A 182 -20.88 17.59 -7.40
C PHE A 182 -21.05 17.20 -8.87
N SER A 183 -21.97 16.27 -9.18
CA SER A 183 -22.20 15.75 -10.54
C SER A 183 -20.92 15.31 -11.26
N LEU A 184 -20.01 14.65 -10.53
CA LEU A 184 -18.75 14.19 -11.10
C LEU A 184 -19.00 13.02 -12.07
N PRO A 185 -18.29 12.93 -13.20
CA PRO A 185 -18.53 11.94 -14.24
C PRO A 185 -17.93 10.57 -13.86
N ILE A 186 -18.56 9.87 -12.92
CA ILE A 186 -18.13 8.54 -12.47
C ILE A 186 -18.18 7.54 -13.63
N TRP A 187 -17.08 6.86 -13.88
CA TRP A 187 -17.06 5.68 -14.74
C TRP A 187 -17.43 4.44 -13.94
N PHE A 188 -18.55 3.82 -14.31
CA PHE A 188 -19.00 2.55 -13.75
C PHE A 188 -18.48 1.43 -14.63
N ASP A 189 -17.39 0.80 -14.22
CA ASP A 189 -16.87 -0.38 -14.91
C ASP A 189 -17.68 -1.64 -14.50
N ALA A 190 -18.18 -2.37 -15.50
CA ALA A 190 -18.98 -3.59 -15.35
C ALA A 190 -18.19 -4.76 -14.74
N VAL A 191 -16.85 -4.76 -14.82
CA VAL A 191 -15.98 -5.80 -14.24
C VAL A 191 -15.85 -5.68 -12.72
N ASN A 192 -16.08 -4.48 -12.16
CA ASN A 192 -16.12 -4.25 -10.71
C ASN A 192 -17.23 -5.01 -9.98
N HIS A 193 -18.16 -5.63 -10.72
CA HIS A 193 -19.24 -6.46 -10.22
C HIS A 193 -19.07 -7.95 -10.53
N SER A 194 -17.93 -8.38 -11.08
CA SER A 194 -17.71 -9.81 -11.32
C SER A 194 -17.35 -10.53 -10.01
N ASP A 195 -18.22 -11.42 -9.54
CA ASP A 195 -17.98 -12.29 -8.37
C ASP A 195 -16.85 -13.29 -8.60
N ARG A 196 -16.24 -13.33 -9.78
CA ARG A 196 -15.04 -14.13 -10.05
C ARG A 196 -13.88 -13.71 -9.16
N TYR A 197 -13.77 -12.41 -8.86
CA TYR A 197 -12.67 -11.86 -8.08
C TYR A 197 -12.98 -11.89 -6.57
N ALA A 198 -12.04 -12.42 -5.78
CA ALA A 198 -12.21 -12.57 -4.35
C ALA A 198 -12.52 -11.24 -3.62
N ARG A 199 -11.92 -10.12 -4.07
CA ARG A 199 -12.23 -8.79 -3.51
C ARG A 199 -13.67 -8.35 -3.78
N ASN A 200 -14.19 -8.63 -4.97
CA ASN A 200 -15.56 -8.28 -5.33
C ASN A 200 -16.55 -9.06 -4.45
N ARG A 201 -16.33 -10.37 -4.25
CA ARG A 201 -17.13 -11.17 -3.30
C ARG A 201 -17.02 -10.68 -1.87
N ILE A 202 -15.82 -10.28 -1.42
CA ILE A 202 -15.66 -9.69 -0.07
C ILE A 202 -16.52 -8.44 0.08
N ARG A 203 -16.52 -7.57 -0.93
CA ARG A 203 -17.27 -6.31 -0.92
C ARG A 203 -18.78 -6.52 -1.07
N GLY A 204 -19.20 -7.38 -2.00
CA GLY A 204 -20.60 -7.57 -2.40
C GLY A 204 -21.37 -8.55 -1.52
N GLU A 205 -20.69 -9.53 -0.91
CA GLU A 205 -21.33 -10.58 -0.12
C GLU A 205 -20.86 -10.58 1.33
N LEU A 206 -19.55 -10.71 1.57
CA LEU A 206 -19.03 -10.97 2.91
C LEU A 206 -19.17 -9.78 3.86
N ILE A 207 -18.77 -8.58 3.44
CA ILE A 207 -18.91 -7.37 4.27
C ILE A 207 -20.38 -7.11 4.60
N PRO A 208 -21.33 -7.10 3.64
CA PRO A 208 -22.75 -6.97 3.93
C PRO A 208 -23.26 -8.06 4.89
N TYR A 209 -22.88 -9.31 4.69
CA TYR A 209 -23.24 -10.41 5.58
C TYR A 209 -22.74 -10.17 7.02
N LEU A 210 -21.48 -9.74 7.18
CA LEU A 210 -20.91 -9.40 8.48
C LEU A 210 -21.60 -8.19 9.12
N GLN A 211 -21.98 -7.20 8.32
CA GLN A 211 -22.72 -6.01 8.78
C GLN A 211 -24.11 -6.38 9.30
N GLU A 212 -24.84 -7.22 8.57
CA GLU A 212 -26.22 -7.61 8.90
C GLU A 212 -26.27 -8.61 10.07
N ARG A 213 -25.34 -9.58 10.11
CA ARG A 213 -25.44 -10.73 11.03
C ARG A 213 -24.59 -10.62 12.29
N PHE A 214 -23.58 -9.77 12.32
CA PHE A 214 -22.62 -9.72 13.42
C PHE A 214 -22.40 -8.31 13.96
N ASN A 215 -21.96 -7.38 13.12
CA ASN A 215 -21.58 -6.04 13.54
C ASN A 215 -21.85 -5.01 12.42
N PRO A 216 -22.87 -4.15 12.55
CA PRO A 216 -23.16 -3.10 11.58
C PRO A 216 -21.99 -2.15 11.29
N GLN A 217 -21.01 -2.07 12.20
CA GLN A 217 -19.79 -1.26 12.09
C GLN A 217 -18.55 -2.09 11.72
N VAL A 218 -18.69 -3.33 11.21
CA VAL A 218 -17.55 -4.23 10.94
C VAL A 218 -16.47 -3.58 10.07
N GLU A 219 -16.86 -2.80 9.06
CA GLU A 219 -15.93 -2.09 8.19
C GLU A 219 -15.07 -1.08 8.97
N ASN A 220 -15.67 -0.36 9.93
CA ASN A 220 -14.95 0.52 10.84
C ASN A 220 -13.99 -0.27 11.73
N SER A 221 -14.48 -1.34 12.35
CA SER A 221 -13.67 -2.19 13.23
C SER A 221 -12.47 -2.79 12.51
N LEU A 222 -12.65 -3.31 11.29
CA LEU A 222 -11.56 -3.88 10.48
C LEU A 222 -10.55 -2.81 10.08
N ALA A 223 -11.00 -1.63 9.62
CA ALA A 223 -10.10 -0.54 9.27
C ALA A 223 -9.31 -0.01 10.47
N GLN A 224 -9.91 0.00 11.66
CA GLN A 224 -9.26 0.38 12.92
C GLN A 224 -8.24 -0.68 13.35
N THR A 225 -8.56 -1.97 13.22
CA THR A 225 -7.61 -3.06 13.48
C THR A 225 -6.39 -2.94 12.58
N ALA A 226 -6.57 -2.65 11.28
CA ALA A 226 -5.46 -2.42 10.36
C ALA A 226 -4.58 -1.21 10.79
N GLU A 227 -5.18 -0.14 11.31
CA GLU A 227 -4.45 1.03 11.82
C GLU A 227 -3.62 0.69 13.07
N ILE A 228 -4.21 -0.04 14.04
CA ILE A 228 -3.52 -0.47 15.27
C ILE A 228 -2.34 -1.38 14.91
N LEU A 229 -2.60 -2.41 14.09
CA LEU A 229 -1.56 -3.33 13.63
C LEU A 229 -0.43 -2.62 12.90
N ARG A 230 -0.72 -1.50 12.23
CA ARG A 230 0.31 -0.71 11.55
C ARG A 230 1.25 -0.03 12.55
N ALA A 231 0.73 0.54 13.63
CA ALA A 231 1.56 1.15 14.67
C ALA A 231 2.45 0.11 15.36
N ASP A 232 1.87 -1.05 15.71
CA ASP A 232 2.62 -2.16 16.30
C ASP A 232 3.72 -2.67 15.36
N LEU A 233 3.37 -2.83 14.08
CA LEU A 233 4.32 -3.26 13.06
C LEU A 233 5.51 -2.29 12.96
N GLU A 234 5.25 -1.00 12.90
CA GLU A 234 6.31 0.01 12.79
C GLU A 234 7.29 -0.03 13.96
N TYR A 235 6.77 -0.14 15.18
CA TYR A 235 7.60 -0.30 16.38
C TYR A 235 8.48 -1.55 16.29
N LEU A 236 7.88 -2.70 15.95
CA LEU A 236 8.59 -3.97 15.88
C LEU A 236 9.63 -4.02 14.74
N GLU A 237 9.33 -3.43 13.58
CA GLU A 237 10.26 -3.32 12.45
C GLU A 237 11.45 -2.42 12.78
N ASN A 238 11.20 -1.28 13.42
CA ASN A 238 12.26 -0.36 13.85
C ASN A 238 13.14 -1.02 14.91
N THR A 239 12.55 -1.72 15.88
CA THR A 239 13.30 -2.46 16.91
C THR A 239 14.20 -3.53 16.28
N ALA A 240 13.66 -4.33 15.35
CA ALA A 240 14.44 -5.33 14.62
C ALA A 240 15.58 -4.70 13.82
N THR A 241 15.33 -3.55 13.17
CA THR A 241 16.35 -2.82 12.41
C THR A 241 17.51 -2.36 13.30
N GLN A 242 17.22 -1.83 14.50
CA GLN A 242 18.26 -1.39 15.42
C GLN A 242 19.10 -2.55 15.95
N VAL A 243 18.47 -3.69 16.23
CA VAL A 243 19.17 -4.91 16.63
C VAL A 243 20.13 -5.37 15.53
N LEU A 244 19.68 -5.41 14.28
CA LEU A 244 20.49 -5.88 13.16
C LEU A 244 21.74 -5.04 12.91
N LYS A 245 21.72 -3.73 13.20
CA LYS A 245 22.91 -2.87 13.05
C LYS A 245 24.13 -3.37 13.83
N ASN A 246 23.88 -4.01 14.98
CA ASN A 246 24.94 -4.54 15.83
C ASN A 246 25.11 -6.06 15.66
N ALA A 247 24.01 -6.76 15.34
CA ALA A 247 23.98 -8.21 15.24
C ALA A 247 24.36 -8.76 13.86
N THR A 248 24.92 -7.95 12.95
CA THR A 248 25.29 -8.41 11.59
C THR A 248 26.71 -8.02 11.22
N ASN A 249 27.37 -8.90 10.46
CA ASN A 249 28.68 -8.62 9.85
C ASN A 249 28.77 -9.34 8.50
N GLY A 250 28.47 -8.62 7.42
CA GLY A 250 28.35 -9.20 6.07
C GLY A 250 27.28 -10.29 6.05
N ASP A 251 27.65 -11.49 5.59
CA ASP A 251 26.77 -12.66 5.50
C ASP A 251 26.66 -13.45 6.82
N ARG A 252 26.89 -12.77 7.96
CA ARG A 252 26.87 -13.38 9.29
C ARG A 252 25.86 -12.67 10.19
N LEU A 253 25.16 -13.46 10.98
CA LEU A 253 24.20 -13.01 11.98
C LEU A 253 24.68 -13.44 13.37
N ASN A 254 24.89 -12.50 14.28
CA ASN A 254 25.28 -12.79 15.66
C ASN A 254 24.07 -13.39 16.40
N ARG A 255 24.17 -14.65 16.78
CA ARG A 255 23.08 -15.36 17.44
C ARG A 255 22.97 -15.02 18.92
N VAL A 256 24.08 -14.63 19.58
CA VAL A 256 24.09 -14.28 21.00
C VAL A 256 23.30 -13.00 21.22
N ASP A 257 23.49 -12.01 20.35
CA ASP A 257 22.74 -10.74 20.37
C ASP A 257 21.23 -10.95 20.18
N LEU A 258 20.83 -12.01 19.47
CA LEU A 258 19.43 -12.37 19.24
C LEU A 258 18.83 -13.25 20.34
N GLN A 259 19.66 -14.02 21.05
CA GLN A 259 19.23 -15.08 21.97
C GLN A 259 18.36 -14.56 23.11
N HIS A 260 18.64 -13.35 23.60
CA HIS A 260 17.91 -12.74 24.72
C HIS A 260 16.65 -11.98 24.29
N LEU A 261 16.44 -11.81 22.99
CA LEU A 261 15.30 -11.06 22.46
C LEU A 261 14.04 -11.92 22.41
N SER A 262 12.89 -11.26 22.41
CA SER A 262 11.61 -11.95 22.22
C SER A 262 11.54 -12.60 20.84
N LEU A 263 10.81 -13.71 20.75
CA LEU A 263 10.61 -14.44 19.49
C LEU A 263 10.09 -13.54 18.35
N ALA A 264 9.28 -12.54 18.68
CA ALA A 264 8.77 -11.57 17.70
C ALA A 264 9.91 -10.77 17.05
N ILE A 265 10.87 -10.29 17.85
CA ILE A 265 12.02 -9.54 17.34
C ILE A 265 13.00 -10.46 16.62
N GLN A 266 13.27 -11.66 17.14
CA GLN A 266 14.12 -12.65 16.46
C GLN A 266 13.61 -12.94 15.04
N ARG A 267 12.32 -13.27 14.90
CA ARG A 267 11.70 -13.55 13.60
C ARG A 267 11.78 -12.35 12.65
N ARG A 268 11.55 -11.13 13.15
CA ARG A 268 11.62 -9.91 12.31
C ARG A 268 13.03 -9.55 11.90
N ALA A 269 13.99 -9.62 12.81
CA ALA A 269 15.40 -9.40 12.50
C ALA A 269 15.88 -10.40 11.44
N ILE A 270 15.58 -11.69 11.60
CA ILE A 270 15.89 -12.70 10.59
C ILE A 270 15.19 -12.41 9.26
N ARG A 271 13.90 -12.04 9.28
CA ARG A 271 13.13 -11.71 8.07
C ARG A 271 13.73 -10.51 7.32
N GLN A 272 14.23 -9.50 8.03
CA GLN A 272 14.90 -8.33 7.44
C GLN A 272 16.30 -8.65 6.93
N PHE A 273 17.03 -9.56 7.59
CA PHE A 273 18.38 -9.97 7.20
C PHE A 273 18.40 -10.92 6.01
N LEU A 274 17.54 -11.94 5.95
CA LEU A 274 17.59 -12.97 4.91
C LEU A 274 17.61 -12.45 3.46
N PRO A 275 16.88 -11.38 3.08
CA PRO A 275 16.98 -10.79 1.75
C PRO A 275 18.36 -10.24 1.36
N THR A 276 19.26 -9.99 2.32
CA THR A 276 20.64 -9.54 2.01
C THR A 276 21.52 -10.70 1.56
N VAL A 277 21.21 -11.92 2.00
CA VAL A 277 21.98 -13.15 1.71
C VAL A 277 21.28 -14.08 0.71
N MET A 278 19.96 -13.92 0.53
CA MET A 278 19.12 -14.71 -0.38
C MET A 278 18.51 -13.86 -1.50
N SER A 279 18.32 -14.48 -2.67
CA SER A 279 17.73 -13.81 -3.84
C SER A 279 16.20 -13.69 -3.81
N ARG A 280 15.53 -14.27 -2.81
CA ARG A 280 14.07 -14.29 -2.69
C ARG A 280 13.64 -13.98 -1.27
N GLN A 281 12.42 -13.45 -1.14
CA GLN A 281 11.79 -13.20 0.16
C GLN A 281 11.60 -14.53 0.92
N PRO A 282 11.97 -14.58 2.22
CA PRO A 282 11.88 -15.80 2.99
C PRO A 282 10.42 -16.12 3.36
N ASN A 283 10.09 -17.41 3.41
CA ASN A 283 8.82 -17.90 3.95
C ASN A 283 8.92 -18.16 5.46
N PHE A 284 7.78 -18.50 6.10
CA PHE A 284 7.73 -18.74 7.54
C PHE A 284 8.67 -19.88 7.99
N GLU A 285 8.69 -20.99 7.25
CA GLU A 285 9.51 -22.16 7.58
C GLU A 285 11.01 -21.82 7.55
N GLN A 286 11.44 -21.03 6.57
CA GLN A 286 12.82 -20.57 6.44
C GLN A 286 13.22 -19.65 7.60
N ILE A 287 12.35 -18.70 7.97
CA ILE A 287 12.59 -17.84 9.13
C ILE A 287 12.70 -18.71 10.39
N GLN A 288 11.79 -19.67 10.56
CA GLN A 288 11.78 -20.56 11.72
C GLN A 288 13.03 -21.46 11.77
N ALA A 289 13.52 -21.92 10.62
CA ALA A 289 14.75 -22.70 10.56
C ALA A 289 15.96 -21.92 11.09
N ILE A 290 16.08 -20.64 10.75
CA ILE A 290 17.16 -19.77 11.28
C ILE A 290 16.94 -19.45 12.76
N VAL A 291 15.70 -19.21 13.19
CA VAL A 291 15.38 -19.02 14.62
C VAL A 291 15.85 -20.22 15.44
N ASN A 292 15.65 -21.44 14.93
CA ASN A 292 16.11 -22.65 15.62
C ASN A 292 17.64 -22.71 15.77
N LEU A 293 18.40 -22.13 14.84
CA LEU A 293 19.86 -22.04 14.95
C LEU A 293 20.34 -21.08 16.04
N ILE A 294 19.48 -20.15 16.53
CA ILE A 294 19.85 -19.21 17.60
C ILE A 294 20.23 -19.94 18.89
N THR A 295 19.64 -21.10 19.18
CA THR A 295 19.92 -21.90 20.40
C THR A 295 20.54 -23.27 20.11
N ALA A 296 20.77 -23.60 18.83
CA ALA A 296 21.34 -24.89 18.42
C ALA A 296 22.83 -25.07 18.80
N PRO A 297 23.33 -26.31 18.91
CA PRO A 297 24.77 -26.59 19.07
C PRO A 297 25.63 -26.04 17.92
N ASN A 298 26.93 -25.87 18.17
CA ASN A 298 27.89 -25.50 17.13
C ASN A 298 27.85 -26.50 15.95
N HIS A 299 28.07 -26.03 14.72
CA HIS A 299 27.95 -26.80 13.47
C HIS A 299 26.54 -27.29 13.10
N SER A 300 25.51 -26.87 13.84
CA SER A 300 24.13 -27.09 13.39
C SER A 300 23.87 -26.28 12.12
N ARG A 301 23.18 -26.88 11.15
CA ARG A 301 22.93 -26.27 9.85
C ARG A 301 21.48 -26.43 9.38
N THR A 302 21.03 -25.52 8.51
CA THR A 302 19.75 -25.69 7.81
C THR A 302 19.85 -26.67 6.64
N SER A 303 18.70 -27.09 6.12
CA SER A 303 18.62 -27.55 4.74
C SER A 303 18.96 -26.41 3.77
N THR A 304 19.20 -26.76 2.51
CA THR A 304 19.46 -25.77 1.45
C THR A 304 18.28 -24.81 1.31
N LEU A 305 18.55 -23.53 1.55
CA LEU A 305 17.62 -22.44 1.36
C LEU A 305 17.50 -22.12 -0.14
N PRO A 306 16.40 -21.49 -0.59
CA PRO A 306 16.27 -21.02 -1.97
C PRO A 306 17.48 -20.18 -2.42
N GLY A 307 18.03 -20.51 -3.58
CA GLY A 307 19.25 -19.89 -4.10
C GLY A 307 20.56 -20.57 -3.67
N GLY A 308 20.48 -21.77 -3.07
CA GLY A 308 21.66 -22.59 -2.77
C GLY A 308 22.40 -22.22 -1.48
N ALA A 309 21.83 -21.31 -0.69
CA ALA A 309 22.42 -20.88 0.57
C ALA A 309 22.19 -21.92 1.69
N ILE A 310 23.19 -22.12 2.55
CA ILE A 310 23.07 -22.87 3.80
C ILE A 310 23.47 -21.94 4.94
N ALA A 311 22.73 -22.00 6.04
CA ALA A 311 23.14 -21.33 7.28
C ALA A 311 23.71 -22.36 8.24
N GLU A 312 24.88 -22.10 8.79
CA GLU A 312 25.57 -22.95 9.76
C GLU A 312 25.99 -22.15 11.00
N VAL A 313 25.87 -22.75 12.17
CA VAL A 313 26.37 -22.19 13.43
C VAL A 313 27.89 -22.34 13.52
N SER A 314 28.59 -21.23 13.74
CA SER A 314 30.00 -21.17 14.05
C SER A 314 30.25 -20.21 15.23
N GLY A 315 30.37 -20.79 16.43
CA GLY A 315 30.50 -20.05 17.68
C GLY A 315 29.29 -19.14 17.92
N GLU A 316 29.57 -17.84 18.02
CA GLU A 316 28.57 -16.77 18.22
C GLU A 316 27.85 -16.35 16.94
N TRP A 317 28.19 -16.96 15.79
CA TRP A 317 27.67 -16.55 14.50
C TRP A 317 26.84 -17.65 13.85
N ILE A 318 25.80 -17.25 13.13
CA ILE A 318 25.16 -18.02 12.06
C ILE A 318 25.75 -17.49 10.76
N ILE A 319 26.50 -18.32 10.05
CA ILE A 319 27.21 -17.97 8.82
C ILE A 319 26.42 -18.52 7.63
N PHE A 320 26.17 -17.66 6.65
CA PHE A 320 25.50 -18.04 5.41
C PHE A 320 26.55 -18.26 4.32
N SER A 321 26.52 -19.44 3.68
CA SER A 321 27.41 -19.80 2.57
C SER A 321 26.59 -20.30 1.39
N ARG A 322 27.03 -20.00 0.16
CA ARG A 322 26.44 -20.57 -1.06
C ARG A 322 27.21 -21.83 -1.41
N HIS A 323 26.50 -22.95 -1.51
CA HIS A 323 27.06 -24.08 -2.26
C HIS A 323 27.00 -23.73 -3.75
N GLY A 324 28.17 -23.80 -4.39
CA GLY A 324 28.32 -23.65 -5.84
C GLY A 324 27.66 -24.77 -6.61
#